data_AF-A0A165W145-F1
#
_entry.id   AF-A0A165W145-F1
#
_cell.length_a   1.000
_cell.length_b   1.000
_cell.length_c   1.000
_cell.angle_alpha   90.00
_cell.angle_beta   90.00
_cell.angle_gamma   90.00
#
_symmetry.space_group_name_H-M   'P 1'
#
loop_
_entity.id
_entity.type
_entity.pdbx_description
1 polymer ?
#
loop_
_entity_poly.entity_id
_entity_poly.type
_entity_poly.pdbx_seq_one_letter_code
_entity_poly.pdbx_strand_id
1 'polypeptide(L)'
;MPKERRQRVSTHAKSVRLTKRRLTDQANTLEQPVIEDVVEPSVSNPLPPAKLDEREAYLTKKEKQHLKRELFLQRLETGSAPYSKSHARRLKRKSREKIAGGLDELHAAIVSVEEEIPVAVKNSIQDTTKDGSSSDPPAKAKPQLGQIGKGKTLSQSQRKTVLRVEQIRHPLILSNPDYISNPFETIRKHAQNTLVKR
;
A
#
# COMPACT_ATOMS: atom_id res chain seq x y z
N MET A 1 -22.48 -26.18 29.84
CA MET A 1 -21.15 -25.55 30.00
C MET A 1 -20.96 -24.47 28.93
N PRO A 2 -21.13 -23.18 29.25
CA PRO A 2 -20.99 -22.10 28.28
C PRO A 2 -19.51 -21.86 27.96
N LYS A 3 -19.15 -21.89 26.67
CA LYS A 3 -17.77 -21.73 26.20
C LYS A 3 -17.33 -20.26 26.30
N GLU A 4 -16.20 -20.01 26.98
CA GLU A 4 -15.59 -18.69 27.12
C GLU A 4 -15.30 -18.03 25.76
N ARG A 5 -15.77 -16.79 25.59
CA ARG A 5 -15.47 -15.96 24.43
C ARG A 5 -14.08 -15.36 24.56
N ARG A 6 -13.16 -15.73 23.66
CA ARG A 6 -11.85 -15.08 23.51
C ARG A 6 -12.01 -13.57 23.28
N GLN A 7 -11.54 -12.77 24.25
CA GLN A 7 -11.46 -11.33 24.13
C GLN A 7 -10.48 -10.95 23.01
N ARG A 8 -10.89 -10.01 22.16
CA ARG A 8 -10.03 -9.42 21.13
C ARG A 8 -9.09 -8.44 21.83
N VAL A 9 -7.82 -8.83 21.93
CA VAL A 9 -6.76 -7.96 22.44
C VAL A 9 -6.65 -6.75 21.52
N SER A 10 -6.94 -5.59 22.11
CA SER A 10 -6.86 -4.28 21.49
C SER A 10 -5.46 -4.03 20.94
N THR A 11 -5.44 -3.42 19.77
CA THR A 11 -4.29 -3.08 18.96
C THR A 11 -3.27 -2.20 19.70
N HIS A 12 -2.00 -2.60 19.59
CA HIS A 12 -0.75 -1.94 20.01
C HIS A 12 -0.30 -2.17 21.47
N ALA A 13 0.88 -2.77 21.63
CA ALA A 13 1.67 -2.64 22.84
C ALA A 13 2.10 -1.17 22.97
N LYS A 14 1.82 -0.57 24.13
CA LYS A 14 2.28 0.79 24.46
C LYS A 14 3.81 0.78 24.42
N SER A 15 4.41 1.72 23.69
CA SER A 15 5.86 1.91 23.72
C SER A 15 6.32 2.12 25.15
N VAL A 16 7.48 1.55 25.51
CA VAL A 16 8.13 1.74 26.80
C VAL A 16 8.34 3.24 27.00
N ARG A 17 7.61 3.84 27.94
CA ARG A 17 7.78 5.24 28.31
C ARG A 17 9.08 5.35 29.09
N LEU A 18 10.12 5.90 28.47
CA LEU A 18 11.33 6.29 29.18
C LEU A 18 10.95 7.33 30.24
N THR A 19 11.34 7.10 31.49
CA THR A 19 11.14 8.04 32.58
C THR A 19 11.90 9.32 32.24
N LYS A 20 11.20 10.46 32.28
CA LYS A 20 11.79 11.77 32.01
C LYS A 20 12.84 12.05 33.07
N ARG A 21 14.13 12.02 32.69
CA ARG A 21 15.19 12.62 33.50
C ARG A 21 14.89 14.11 33.64
N ARG A 22 14.60 14.55 34.86
CA ARG A 22 14.64 15.97 35.21
C ARG A 22 16.12 16.35 35.27
N LEU A 23 16.64 16.88 34.18
CA LEU A 23 17.84 17.69 34.20
C LEU A 23 17.38 19.12 34.46
N THR A 24 17.40 19.49 35.73
CA THR A 24 17.58 20.88 36.13
C THR A 24 19.05 21.20 35.89
N ASP A 25 19.34 22.15 35.00
CA ASP A 25 20.19 23.31 35.31
C ASP A 25 20.36 24.22 34.08
N GLN A 26 19.75 25.40 34.22
CA GLN A 26 20.31 26.74 33.99
C GLN A 26 20.75 27.20 32.58
N ALA A 27 20.11 28.31 32.18
CA ALA A 27 20.63 29.45 31.42
C ALA A 27 21.06 29.24 29.95
N ASN A 28 20.22 29.65 28.99
CA ASN A 28 20.48 30.91 28.28
C ASN A 28 19.38 31.30 27.27
N THR A 29 18.99 32.54 27.48
CA THR A 29 18.16 33.53 26.80
C THR A 29 18.42 33.71 25.29
N LEU A 30 17.40 34.26 24.62
CA LEU A 30 17.39 35.03 23.35
C LEU A 30 17.14 34.23 22.05
N GLU A 31 16.35 34.63 21.05
CA GLU A 31 15.16 35.47 20.87
C GLU A 31 14.53 34.97 19.53
N GLN A 32 13.22 35.03 19.40
CA GLN A 32 12.50 35.07 18.11
C GLN A 32 12.25 36.56 17.79
N PRO A 33 12.05 37.02 16.52
CA PRO A 33 10.81 36.67 15.79
C PRO A 33 10.72 36.90 14.23
N VAL A 34 9.55 36.56 13.65
CA VAL A 34 8.83 37.13 12.45
C VAL A 34 9.45 36.88 11.05
N ILE A 35 8.94 36.01 10.15
CA ILE A 35 7.76 36.07 9.21
C ILE A 35 7.75 37.26 8.24
N GLU A 36 7.94 37.03 6.93
CA GLU A 36 7.15 37.71 5.88
C GLU A 36 7.20 37.00 4.51
N ASP A 37 6.08 37.14 3.79
CA ASP A 37 5.58 36.42 2.62
C ASP A 37 6.12 36.90 1.28
N VAL A 38 6.38 35.99 0.33
CA VAL A 38 6.26 36.26 -1.12
C VAL A 38 5.93 34.96 -1.87
N VAL A 39 4.66 34.71 -2.24
CA VAL A 39 4.29 33.85 -3.37
C VAL A 39 2.98 34.32 -3.99
N GLU A 40 3.02 34.72 -5.27
CA GLU A 40 1.97 34.54 -6.30
C GLU A 40 2.63 34.70 -7.69
N PRO A 41 2.06 34.26 -8.83
CA PRO A 41 0.91 33.37 -9.05
C PRO A 41 1.21 32.22 -10.06
N SER A 42 0.69 31.01 -9.84
CA SER A 42 0.69 29.94 -10.86
C SER A 42 -0.72 29.73 -11.41
N VAL A 43 -0.89 30.10 -12.67
CA VAL A 43 -2.04 29.87 -13.52
C VAL A 43 -2.42 28.37 -13.52
N SER A 44 -3.60 28.04 -13.00
CA SER A 44 -4.21 26.72 -13.17
C SER A 44 -5.54 26.85 -13.88
N ASN A 45 -5.60 26.33 -15.11
CA ASN A 45 -6.83 25.95 -15.80
C ASN A 45 -7.69 25.05 -14.88
N PRO A 46 -8.93 25.43 -14.54
CA PRO A 46 -9.84 24.51 -13.87
C PRO A 46 -10.56 23.64 -14.92
N LEU A 47 -10.26 22.33 -14.93
CA LEU A 47 -11.23 21.33 -15.40
C LEU A 47 -12.47 21.40 -14.49
N PRO A 48 -13.69 21.27 -15.04
CA PRO A 48 -14.91 21.43 -14.26
C PRO A 48 -15.06 20.30 -13.22
N PRO A 49 -15.38 20.62 -11.95
CA PRO A 49 -15.67 19.60 -10.96
C PRO A 49 -16.93 18.84 -11.35
N ALA A 50 -16.87 17.51 -11.26
CA ALA A 50 -18.04 16.66 -11.23
C ALA A 50 -19.03 17.25 -10.22
N LYS A 51 -20.25 17.51 -10.69
CA LYS A 51 -21.37 18.10 -9.93
C LYS A 51 -21.63 17.26 -8.68
N LEU A 52 -20.97 17.61 -7.58
CA LEU A 52 -21.51 17.35 -6.25
C LEU A 52 -22.72 18.27 -6.17
N ASP A 53 -23.90 17.65 -6.14
CA ASP A 53 -25.18 18.35 -6.18
C ASP A 53 -25.18 19.55 -5.25
N GLU A 54 -25.31 20.74 -5.82
CA GLU A 54 -25.50 22.04 -5.14
C GLU A 54 -26.73 22.05 -4.21
N ARG A 55 -27.46 20.93 -4.14
CA ARG A 55 -28.61 20.68 -3.27
C ARG A 55 -28.22 20.38 -1.82
N GLU A 56 -27.00 19.93 -1.53
CA GLU A 56 -26.60 19.63 -0.14
C GLU A 56 -26.37 20.89 0.72
N ALA A 57 -26.17 22.04 0.08
CA ALA A 57 -25.89 23.30 0.74
C ALA A 57 -27.13 23.89 1.47
N TYR A 58 -28.35 23.56 1.03
CA TYR A 58 -29.60 24.10 1.59
C TYR A 58 -30.39 23.12 2.45
N LEU A 59 -29.82 21.96 2.80
CA LEU A 59 -30.57 20.99 3.61
C LEU A 59 -30.63 21.44 5.06
N THR A 60 -31.84 21.41 5.63
CA THR A 60 -32.02 21.65 7.06
C THR A 60 -31.29 20.58 7.86
N LYS A 61 -30.92 20.88 9.11
CA LYS A 61 -30.24 19.91 9.99
C LYS A 61 -31.04 18.60 10.13
N LYS A 62 -32.38 18.69 10.07
CA LYS A 62 -33.30 17.55 10.13
C LYS A 62 -33.21 16.68 8.87
N GLU A 63 -33.20 17.27 7.68
CA GLU A 63 -33.02 16.54 6.41
C GLU A 63 -31.65 15.85 6.36
N LYS A 64 -30.58 16.55 6.77
CA LYS A 64 -29.24 15.94 6.86
C LYS A 64 -29.21 14.75 7.82
N GLN A 65 -29.93 14.83 8.93
CA GLN A 65 -30.05 13.71 9.87
C GLN A 65 -30.87 12.56 9.28
N HIS A 66 -31.94 12.85 8.54
CA HIS A 66 -32.75 11.86 7.86
C HIS A 66 -31.94 11.10 6.81
N LEU A 67 -31.25 11.82 5.91
CA LEU A 67 -30.38 11.21 4.90
C LEU A 67 -29.28 10.35 5.52
N LYS A 68 -28.67 10.80 6.63
CA LYS A 68 -27.71 9.98 7.38
C LYS A 68 -28.33 8.69 7.91
N ARG A 69 -29.57 8.77 8.42
CA ARG A 69 -30.30 7.59 8.91
C ARG A 69 -30.64 6.63 7.78
N GLU A 70 -31.13 7.14 6.65
CA GLU A 70 -31.47 6.32 5.48
C GLU A 70 -30.23 5.64 4.89
N LEU A 71 -29.14 6.39 4.68
CA LEU A 71 -27.87 5.82 4.22
C LEU A 71 -27.31 4.77 5.19
N PHE A 72 -27.53 4.96 6.49
CA PHE A 72 -27.14 3.97 7.49
C PHE A 72 -27.99 2.69 7.40
N LEU A 73 -29.31 2.81 7.22
CA LEU A 73 -30.20 1.65 7.02
C LEU A 73 -29.86 0.91 5.73
N GLN A 74 -29.67 1.63 4.63
CA GLN A 74 -29.24 1.05 3.35
C GLN A 74 -27.90 0.33 3.48
N ARG A 75 -26.96 0.87 4.27
CA ARG A 75 -25.68 0.20 4.59
C ARG A 75 -25.87 -1.06 5.43
N LEU A 76 -26.84 -1.10 6.33
CA LEU A 76 -27.16 -2.30 7.10
C LEU A 76 -27.81 -3.38 6.22
N GLU A 77 -28.72 -2.98 5.33
CA GLU A 77 -29.37 -3.87 4.37
C GLU A 77 -28.34 -4.46 3.39
N THR A 78 -27.49 -3.63 2.80
CA THR A 78 -26.42 -4.07 1.87
C THR A 78 -25.26 -4.77 2.59
N GLY A 79 -24.97 -4.38 3.82
CA GLY A 79 -23.88 -4.92 4.65
C GLY A 79 -24.23 -6.22 5.36
N SER A 80 -25.51 -6.56 5.47
CA SER A 80 -26.00 -7.86 5.93
C SER A 80 -25.89 -8.87 4.79
N ALA A 81 -24.66 -9.17 4.37
CA ALA A 81 -24.45 -10.34 3.53
C ALA A 81 -24.94 -11.57 4.32
N PRO A 82 -25.81 -12.42 3.75
CA PRO A 82 -26.41 -13.57 4.45
C PRO A 82 -25.38 -14.61 4.89
N TYR A 83 -24.12 -14.45 4.49
CA TYR A 83 -23.04 -15.35 4.79
C TYR A 83 -21.92 -14.68 5.57
N SER A 84 -21.29 -15.46 6.44
CA SER A 84 -20.18 -15.01 7.28
C SER A 84 -19.01 -14.42 6.47
N LYS A 85 -18.18 -13.60 7.13
CA LYS A 85 -16.92 -13.04 6.58
C LYS A 85 -15.99 -14.11 5.98
N SER A 86 -16.05 -15.35 6.49
CA SER A 86 -15.30 -16.49 5.96
C SER A 86 -15.80 -16.90 4.56
N HIS A 87 -17.11 -16.96 4.36
CA HIS A 87 -17.73 -17.29 3.08
C HIS A 87 -17.40 -16.24 2.01
N ALA A 88 -17.49 -14.95 2.35
CA ALA A 88 -17.09 -13.87 1.44
C ALA A 88 -15.61 -13.96 1.02
N ARG A 89 -14.71 -14.35 1.94
CA ARG A 89 -13.30 -14.61 1.61
C ARG A 89 -13.14 -15.81 0.68
N ARG A 90 -13.90 -16.89 0.91
CA ARG A 90 -13.90 -18.08 0.05
C ARG A 90 -14.38 -17.75 -1.36
N LEU A 91 -15.48 -17.01 -1.50
CA LEU A 91 -15.98 -16.55 -2.81
C LEU A 91 -14.94 -15.69 -3.54
N LYS A 92 -14.28 -14.75 -2.84
CA LYS A 92 -13.20 -13.92 -3.43
C LYS A 92 -11.95 -14.72 -3.83
N ARG A 93 -11.64 -15.83 -3.13
CA ARG A 93 -10.55 -16.73 -3.52
C ARG A 93 -10.93 -17.51 -4.77
N LYS A 94 -12.10 -18.17 -4.75
CA LYS A 94 -12.65 -18.89 -5.91
C LYS A 94 -12.75 -18.00 -7.15
N SER A 95 -13.22 -16.75 -7.01
CA SER A 95 -13.33 -15.83 -8.15
C SER A 95 -11.94 -15.43 -8.69
N ARG A 96 -10.94 -15.28 -7.83
CA ARG A 96 -9.56 -14.98 -8.25
C ARG A 96 -8.88 -16.17 -8.90
N GLU A 97 -9.12 -17.37 -8.38
CA GLU A 97 -8.63 -18.63 -8.96
C GLU A 97 -9.23 -18.84 -10.37
N LYS A 98 -10.54 -18.58 -10.53
CA LYS A 98 -11.20 -18.59 -11.85
C LYS A 98 -10.58 -17.60 -12.85
N ILE A 99 -10.26 -16.38 -12.42
CA ILE A 99 -9.68 -15.35 -13.32
C ILE A 99 -8.20 -15.60 -13.62
N ALA A 100 -7.41 -16.08 -12.66
CA ALA A 100 -5.97 -16.22 -12.79
C ALA A 100 -5.52 -17.56 -13.40
N GLY A 101 -6.39 -18.58 -13.44
CA GLY A 101 -6.05 -19.90 -13.97
C GLY A 101 -7.23 -20.84 -14.16
N GLY A 102 -8.45 -20.32 -14.31
CA GLY A 102 -9.67 -21.11 -14.47
C GLY A 102 -10.42 -20.79 -15.77
N LEU A 103 -9.68 -20.52 -16.85
CA LEU A 103 -10.25 -20.44 -18.20
C LEU A 103 -10.57 -21.83 -18.77
N ASP A 104 -10.25 -22.92 -18.07
CA ASP A 104 -10.52 -24.29 -18.51
C ASP A 104 -12.01 -24.54 -18.82
N GLU A 105 -12.93 -23.93 -18.05
CA GLU A 105 -14.38 -23.99 -18.33
C GLU A 105 -14.73 -23.30 -19.67
N LEU A 106 -14.04 -22.22 -20.02
CA LEU A 106 -14.22 -21.53 -21.30
C LEU A 106 -13.56 -22.29 -22.45
N HIS A 107 -12.38 -22.87 -22.23
CA HIS A 107 -11.73 -23.75 -23.20
C HIS A 107 -12.59 -24.98 -23.50
N ALA A 108 -13.18 -25.62 -22.49
CA ALA A 108 -14.09 -26.73 -22.67
C ALA A 108 -15.34 -26.33 -23.48
N ALA A 109 -15.93 -25.16 -23.17
CA ALA A 109 -17.08 -24.64 -23.93
C ALA A 109 -16.72 -24.33 -25.39
N ILE A 110 -15.53 -23.78 -25.66
CA ILE A 110 -15.04 -23.52 -27.02
C ILE A 110 -14.86 -24.83 -27.78
N VAL A 111 -14.25 -25.85 -27.16
CA VAL A 111 -14.06 -27.18 -27.79
C VAL A 111 -15.41 -27.83 -28.13
N SER A 112 -16.40 -27.77 -27.22
CA SER A 112 -17.74 -28.30 -27.50
C SER A 112 -18.44 -27.56 -28.64
N VAL A 113 -18.26 -26.24 -28.77
CA VAL A 113 -18.80 -25.45 -29.89
C VAL A 113 -18.04 -25.75 -31.19
N GLU A 114 -16.72 -25.93 -31.12
CA GLU A 114 -15.91 -26.32 -32.28
C GLU A 114 -16.31 -27.68 -32.84
N GLU A 115 -16.64 -28.66 -31.99
CA GLU A 115 -17.12 -29.99 -32.40
C GLU A 115 -18.45 -29.95 -33.17
N GLU A 116 -19.30 -28.95 -32.92
CA GLU A 116 -20.60 -28.77 -33.58
C GLU A 116 -20.49 -28.05 -34.95
N ILE A 117 -19.30 -27.52 -35.30
CA ILE A 117 -19.04 -26.85 -36.58
C ILE A 117 -18.60 -27.89 -37.63
N PRO A 118 -19.28 -27.97 -38.80
CA PRO A 118 -18.93 -28.92 -39.86
C PRO A 118 -17.49 -28.73 -40.38
N VAL A 119 -16.84 -29.86 -40.64
CA VAL A 119 -15.40 -30.08 -40.91
C VAL A 119 -14.79 -29.21 -42.03
N ALA A 120 -15.61 -28.56 -42.87
CA ALA A 120 -15.15 -27.73 -43.98
C ALA A 120 -14.40 -26.44 -43.58
N VAL A 121 -14.52 -25.97 -42.33
CA VAL A 121 -13.91 -24.70 -41.87
C VAL A 121 -12.63 -24.91 -41.03
N LYS A 122 -12.40 -26.12 -40.50
CA LYS A 122 -11.32 -26.41 -39.53
C LYS A 122 -9.90 -26.44 -40.12
N ASN A 123 -9.75 -26.58 -41.43
CA ASN A 123 -8.45 -26.75 -42.09
C ASN A 123 -7.74 -25.42 -42.44
N SER A 124 -8.30 -24.26 -42.12
CA SER A 124 -7.72 -22.95 -42.51
C SER A 124 -6.88 -22.26 -41.43
N ILE A 125 -6.84 -22.75 -40.19
CA ILE A 125 -6.36 -21.94 -39.03
C ILE A 125 -5.15 -22.56 -38.31
N GLN A 126 -4.75 -23.81 -38.61
CA GLN A 126 -3.73 -24.52 -37.82
C GLN A 126 -2.26 -24.18 -38.10
N ASP A 127 -1.95 -23.33 -39.07
CA ASP A 127 -0.57 -22.91 -39.35
C ASP A 127 -0.32 -21.49 -38.85
N THR A 128 -0.09 -21.31 -37.55
CA THR A 128 0.88 -20.30 -37.04
C THR A 128 1.19 -20.49 -35.56
N THR A 129 2.48 -20.75 -35.31
CA THR A 129 3.24 -20.35 -34.11
C THR A 129 3.07 -21.16 -32.83
N LYS A 130 3.83 -22.27 -32.77
CA LYS A 130 4.66 -22.60 -31.60
C LYS A 130 5.64 -21.44 -31.35
N ASP A 131 5.81 -21.00 -30.11
CA ASP A 131 7.13 -20.70 -29.52
C ASP A 131 7.06 -20.26 -28.05
N GLY A 132 8.05 -20.70 -27.27
CA GLY A 132 8.68 -19.84 -26.25
C GLY A 132 8.14 -19.90 -24.83
N SER A 133 8.45 -20.97 -24.10
CA SER A 133 8.53 -20.94 -22.64
C SER A 133 9.68 -20.03 -22.18
N SER A 134 9.38 -18.85 -21.62
CA SER A 134 10.35 -18.08 -20.83
C SER A 134 9.72 -17.63 -19.51
N SER A 135 10.23 -18.20 -18.43
CA SER A 135 9.93 -17.82 -17.05
C SER A 135 10.59 -16.49 -16.71
N ASP A 136 9.83 -15.39 -16.68
CA ASP A 136 10.31 -14.13 -16.15
C ASP A 136 10.12 -14.07 -14.62
N PRO A 137 11.15 -13.71 -13.83
CA PRO A 137 10.98 -13.42 -12.41
C PRO A 137 10.24 -12.08 -12.22
N PRO A 138 9.40 -11.94 -11.18
CA PRO A 138 8.60 -10.74 -10.99
C PRO A 138 9.48 -9.51 -10.79
N ALA A 139 9.31 -8.52 -11.68
CA ALA A 139 10.03 -7.25 -11.66
C ALA A 139 9.89 -6.56 -10.29
N LYS A 140 11.04 -6.38 -9.62
CA LYS A 140 11.12 -5.57 -8.39
C LYS A 140 10.94 -4.10 -8.77
N ALA A 141 9.81 -3.52 -8.40
CA ALA A 141 9.56 -2.10 -8.53
C ALA A 141 10.69 -1.30 -7.85
N LYS A 142 11.43 -0.51 -8.64
CA LYS A 142 12.49 0.37 -8.15
C LYS A 142 11.85 1.42 -7.23
N PRO A 143 12.34 1.63 -6.00
CA PRO A 143 11.89 2.76 -5.19
C PRO A 143 12.33 4.04 -5.90
N GLN A 144 11.38 4.95 -6.16
CA GLN A 144 11.70 6.27 -6.70
C GLN A 144 12.64 6.99 -5.72
N LEU A 145 13.84 7.32 -6.20
CA LEU A 145 14.77 8.20 -5.49
C LEU A 145 14.11 9.58 -5.37
N GLY A 146 13.98 10.10 -4.14
CA GLY A 146 13.62 11.50 -3.90
C GLY A 146 12.38 11.76 -3.04
N GLN A 147 11.57 10.75 -2.70
CA GLN A 147 10.34 10.98 -1.92
C GLN A 147 10.50 10.54 -0.45
N ILE A 148 11.16 11.38 0.34
CA ILE A 148 11.26 11.19 1.80
C ILE A 148 9.86 11.42 2.40
N GLY A 149 9.36 10.44 3.15
CA GLY A 149 8.14 10.58 3.96
C GLY A 149 6.84 9.98 3.41
N LYS A 150 6.79 9.48 2.18
CA LYS A 150 5.58 8.82 1.59
C LYS A 150 5.84 7.44 0.97
N GLY A 151 6.84 6.72 1.47
CA GLY A 151 7.11 5.34 1.04
C GLY A 151 6.07 4.34 1.55
N LYS A 152 5.82 3.28 0.77
CA LYS A 152 5.05 2.11 1.21
C LYS A 152 5.60 1.61 2.54
N THR A 153 4.79 1.62 3.59
CA THR A 153 5.22 1.17 4.92
C THR A 153 5.61 -0.30 4.87
N LEU A 154 6.80 -0.61 5.39
CA LEU A 154 7.30 -1.99 5.41
C LEU A 154 6.38 -2.88 6.26
N SER A 155 6.12 -4.08 5.75
CA SER A 155 5.44 -5.13 6.52
C SER A 155 6.18 -5.40 7.85
N GLN A 156 5.48 -5.91 8.86
CA GLN A 156 6.13 -6.26 10.14
C GLN A 156 7.27 -7.27 9.95
N SER A 157 7.13 -8.23 9.02
CA SER A 157 8.18 -9.17 8.69
C SER A 157 9.41 -8.47 8.09
N GLN A 158 9.17 -7.57 7.12
CA GLN A 158 10.22 -6.77 6.48
C GLN A 158 10.92 -5.85 7.48
N ARG A 159 10.20 -5.26 8.43
CA ARG A 159 10.81 -4.46 9.50
C ARG A 159 11.72 -5.31 10.38
N LYS A 160 11.29 -6.52 10.77
CA LYS A 160 12.13 -7.43 11.55
C LYS A 160 13.40 -7.84 10.79
N THR A 161 13.30 -8.10 9.49
CA THR A 161 14.48 -8.46 8.68
C THR A 161 15.42 -7.28 8.55
N VAL A 162 14.91 -6.07 8.27
CA VAL A 162 15.73 -4.85 8.20
C VAL A 162 16.41 -4.58 9.54
N LEU A 163 15.69 -4.65 10.66
CA LEU A 163 16.27 -4.45 11.99
C LEU A 163 17.39 -5.45 12.31
N ARG A 164 17.25 -6.73 11.94
CA ARG A 164 18.32 -7.73 12.12
C ARG A 164 19.56 -7.40 11.30
N VAL A 165 19.37 -6.98 10.04
CA VAL A 165 20.48 -6.58 9.18
C VAL A 165 21.20 -5.36 9.76
N GLU A 166 20.46 -4.36 10.23
CA GLU A 166 21.04 -3.17 10.85
C GLU A 166 21.74 -3.46 12.17
N GLN A 167 21.22 -4.40 12.99
CA GLN A 167 21.90 -4.86 14.21
C GLN A 167 23.29 -5.43 13.94
N ILE A 168 23.45 -6.18 12.84
CA ILE A 168 24.75 -6.73 12.43
C ILE A 168 25.63 -5.65 11.80
N ARG A 169 25.03 -4.76 10.99
CA ARG A 169 25.75 -3.71 10.26
C ARG A 169 26.34 -2.64 11.17
N HIS A 170 25.61 -2.21 12.19
CA HIS A 170 26.00 -1.09 13.06
C HIS A 170 27.37 -1.28 13.74
N PRO A 171 27.68 -2.40 14.42
CA PRO A 171 29.00 -2.60 15.01
C PRO A 171 30.12 -2.64 13.97
N LEU A 172 29.84 -3.17 12.77
CA LEU A 172 30.83 -3.18 11.68
C LEU A 172 31.17 -1.77 11.22
N ILE A 173 30.17 -0.89 11.10
CA ILE A 173 30.42 0.53 10.78
C ILE A 173 31.29 1.17 11.85
N LEU A 174 30.97 0.95 13.13
CA LEU A 174 31.73 1.51 14.24
C LEU A 174 33.15 0.94 14.36
N SER A 175 33.41 -0.26 13.87
CA SER A 175 34.76 -0.85 13.88
C SER A 175 35.70 -0.28 12.82
N ASN A 176 35.19 0.48 11.84
CA ASN A 176 36.04 1.06 10.79
C ASN A 176 36.81 2.28 11.31
N PRO A 177 38.15 2.30 11.21
CA PRO A 177 38.96 3.42 11.72
C PRO A 177 38.62 4.74 11.01
N ASP A 178 38.39 4.71 9.70
CA ASP A 178 38.02 5.89 8.90
C ASP A 178 36.69 6.51 9.35
N TYR A 179 35.75 5.67 9.80
CA TYR A 179 34.46 6.13 10.31
C TYR A 179 34.60 6.77 11.70
N ILE A 180 35.49 6.22 12.55
CA ILE A 180 35.81 6.78 13.87
C ILE A 180 36.51 8.14 13.72
N SER A 181 37.45 8.27 12.78
CA SER A 181 38.19 9.52 12.57
C SER A 181 37.33 10.63 11.95
N ASN A 182 36.58 10.32 10.88
CA ASN A 182 35.70 11.28 10.22
C ASN A 182 34.49 10.58 9.57
N PRO A 183 33.33 10.56 10.26
CA PRO A 183 32.15 9.85 9.76
C PRO A 183 31.58 10.52 8.50
N PHE A 184 31.60 11.86 8.42
CA PHE A 184 31.02 12.60 7.29
C PHE A 184 31.83 12.43 6.01
N GLU A 185 33.16 12.45 6.11
CA GLU A 185 34.04 12.19 4.98
C GLU A 185 33.91 10.76 4.47
N THR A 186 33.84 9.79 5.38
CA THR A 186 33.62 8.38 5.05
C THR A 186 32.29 8.17 4.32
N ILE A 187 31.20 8.80 4.79
CA ILE A 187 29.90 8.76 4.12
C ILE A 187 29.99 9.43 2.73
N ARG A 188 30.68 10.57 2.61
CA ARG A 188 30.86 11.27 1.33
C ARG A 188 31.62 10.41 0.31
N LYS A 189 32.75 9.82 0.72
CA LYS A 189 33.55 8.89 -0.10
C LYS A 189 32.73 7.65 -0.51
N HIS A 190 31.98 7.07 0.42
CA HIS A 190 31.09 5.93 0.12
C HIS A 190 30.00 6.29 -0.90
N ALA A 191 29.36 7.45 -0.74
CA ALA A 191 28.34 7.94 -1.68
C ALA A 191 28.94 8.19 -3.07
N GLN A 192 30.11 8.83 -3.16
CA GLN A 192 30.83 9.02 -4.43
C GLN A 192 31.12 7.67 -5.11
N ASN A 193 31.63 6.69 -4.38
CA ASN A 193 31.97 5.37 -4.93
C ASN A 193 30.74 4.55 -5.36
N THR A 194 29.59 4.76 -4.72
CA THR A 194 28.35 4.00 -5.00
C THR A 194 27.47 4.65 -6.06
N LEU A 195 27.47 5.99 -6.16
CA LEU A 195 26.70 6.74 -7.15
C LEU A 195 27.39 6.81 -8.51
N VAL A 196 28.72 6.80 -8.57
CA VAL A 196 29.49 6.81 -9.83
C VAL A 196 29.47 5.44 -10.54
N LYS A 197 29.21 4.34 -9.82
CA LYS A 197 29.18 2.97 -10.38
C LYS A 197 27.80 2.51 -10.88
N ARG A 198 26.91 3.42 -11.28
CA ARG A 198 25.59 3.09 -11.83
C ARG A 198 25.41 3.57 -13.26
#